data_AF-A0A661NII4-F1
#
_entry.id   AF-A0A661NII4-F1
#
_cell.length_a   1.000
_cell.length_b   1.000
_cell.length_c   1.000
_cell.angle_alpha   90.00
_cell.angle_beta   90.00
_cell.angle_gamma   90.00
#
_symmetry.space_group_name_H-M   'P 1'
#
loop_
_entity.id
_entity.type
_entity.pdbx_description
1 polymer ?
#
loop_
_entity_poly.entity_id
_entity_poly.type
_entity_poly.pdbx_seq_one_letter_code
_entity_poly.pdbx_strand_id
1 'polypeptide(L)' 'MPVFQLDERLLFPPAELADPDGLLAVGGDLRPERVILAYGSGIFPWPTDE' A
#
# COMPACT_ATOMS: atom_id res chain seq x y z
N MET A 1 14.74 -1.25 4.51
CA MET A 1 14.29 -0.67 3.21
C MET A 1 13.30 0.45 3.52
N PRO A 2 13.12 1.49 2.68
CA PRO A 2 12.23 2.60 3.03
C PRO A 2 10.77 2.14 2.99
N VAL A 3 10.01 2.47 4.03
CA VAL A 3 8.54 2.35 4.02
C VAL A 3 7.98 3.65 3.45
N PHE A 4 7.17 3.56 2.40
CA PHE A 4 6.59 4.73 1.76
C PHE A 4 5.38 5.26 2.55
N GLN A 5 5.24 6.58 2.63
CA GLN A 5 4.03 7.21 3.18
C GLN A 5 3.07 7.51 2.04
N LEU A 6 1.88 6.92 2.07
CA LEU A 6 0.83 7.27 1.11
C LEU A 6 0.19 8.61 1.48
N ASP A 7 -0.03 9.45 0.48
CA ASP A 7 -0.81 10.68 0.60
C ASP A 7 -2.19 10.52 -0.06
N GLU A 8 -2.90 11.62 -0.30
CA GLU A 8 -4.25 11.63 -0.87
C GLU A 8 -4.31 11.15 -2.32
N ARG A 9 -3.17 11.11 -3.03
CA ARG A 9 -3.11 10.68 -4.43
C ARG A 9 -3.39 9.18 -4.54
N LEU A 10 -4.06 8.80 -5.63
CA LEU A 10 -4.40 7.42 -5.93
C LEU A 10 -3.23 6.73 -6.66
N LEU A 11 -2.09 6.58 -5.98
CA LEU A 11 -0.86 6.00 -6.51
C LEU A 11 -0.20 5.11 -5.46
N PHE A 12 0.42 4.02 -5.91
CA PHE A 12 1.26 3.17 -5.10
C PHE A 12 2.69 3.14 -5.64
N PRO A 13 3.70 2.94 -4.77
CA PRO A 13 5.03 2.55 -5.22
C PRO A 13 5.00 1.18 -5.93
N PRO A 14 5.99 0.87 -6.79
CA PRO A 14 6.16 -0.47 -7.34
C PRO A 14 6.26 -1.52 -6.22
N ALA A 15 5.53 -2.65 -6.37
CA ALA A 15 5.46 -3.70 -5.36
C ALA A 15 6.83 -4.35 -5.07
N GLU A 16 7.73 -4.35 -6.04
CA GLU A 16 9.10 -4.89 -5.95
C GLU A 16 9.99 -4.10 -4.98
N LEU A 17 9.56 -2.92 -4.53
CA LEU A 17 10.27 -2.12 -3.53
C LEU A 17 9.88 -2.48 -2.09
N ALA A 18 8.94 -3.41 -1.90
CA ALA A 18 8.56 -3.90 -0.58
C ALA A 18 9.78 -4.53 0.12
N ASP A 19 9.81 -4.44 1.44
CA ASP A 19 10.84 -5.10 2.24
C ASP A 19 10.70 -6.65 2.19
N PRO A 20 11.64 -7.42 2.78
CA PRO A 20 11.58 -8.88 2.77
C PRO A 20 10.31 -9.48 3.39
N ASP A 21 9.63 -8.74 4.27
CA ASP A 21 8.39 -9.15 4.92
C ASP A 21 7.15 -8.69 4.14
N GLY A 22 7.35 -7.99 3.01
CA GLY A 22 6.28 -7.48 2.14
C GLY A 22 5.75 -6.12 2.54
N LEU A 23 6.35 -5.43 3.51
CA LEU A 23 5.93 -4.08 3.90
C LEU A 23 6.38 -3.07 2.85
N LEU A 24 5.40 -2.44 2.19
CA LEU A 24 5.64 -1.45 1.14
C LEU A 24 5.36 -0.03 1.61
N ALA A 25 4.17 0.21 2.15
CA ALA A 25 3.71 1.56 2.45
C ALA A 25 2.76 1.59 3.65
N VAL A 26 2.66 2.76 4.29
CA VAL A 26 1.74 3.05 5.39
C VAL A 26 0.98 4.37 5.14
N GLY A 27 -0.13 4.56 5.84
CA GLY A 27 -1.00 5.72 5.67
C GLY A 27 -2.02 5.55 4.54
N GLY A 28 -2.56 6.67 4.06
CA GLY A 28 -3.66 6.67 3.10
C GLY A 28 -5.03 6.40 3.74
N ASP A 29 -5.95 5.88 2.93
CA ASP A 29 -7.33 5.57 3.32
C ASP A 29 -7.76 4.19 2.78
N LEU A 30 -8.98 3.76 3.08
CA LEU A 30 -9.56 2.51 2.56
C LEU A 30 -10.73 2.79 1.60
N ARG A 31 -10.68 3.89 0.85
CA ARG A 31 -11.70 4.16 -0.16
C ARG A 31 -11.69 3.08 -1.24
N PRO A 32 -12.85 2.68 -1.80
CA PRO A 32 -12.94 1.58 -2.75
C PRO A 32 -11.98 1.70 -3.94
N GLU A 33 -11.79 2.89 -4.48
CA GLU A 33 -10.94 3.15 -5.64
C GLU A 33 -9.47 2.84 -5.33
N ARG A 34 -9.02 3.14 -4.10
CA ARG A 34 -7.65 2.86 -3.66
C ARG A 34 -7.43 1.39 -3.44
N VAL A 35 -8.41 0.71 -2.84
CA VAL A 35 -8.35 -0.74 -2.59
C VAL A 35 -8.34 -1.49 -3.93
N ILE A 36 -9.20 -1.13 -4.87
CA ILE A 36 -9.22 -1.72 -6.22
C ILE A 36 -7.87 -1.51 -6.92
N LEU A 37 -7.31 -0.29 -6.85
CA LEU A 37 -5.99 -0.01 -7.42
C LEU A 37 -4.87 -0.84 -6.78
N ALA A 38 -4.89 -1.00 -5.45
CA ALA A 38 -3.91 -1.80 -4.72
C ALA A 38 -3.90 -3.24 -5.24
N TYR A 39 -5.08 -3.89 -5.27
CA TYR A 39 -5.21 -5.27 -5.76
C TYR A 39 -4.77 -5.40 -7.22
N GLY A 40 -5.13 -4.44 -8.07
CA GLY A 40 -4.68 -4.40 -9.46
C GLY A 40 -3.16 -4.23 -9.63
N SER A 41 -2.48 -3.74 -8.59
CA SER A 41 -1.03 -3.51 -8.53
C SER A 41 -0.28 -4.60 -7.73
N GLY A 42 -0.95 -5.68 -7.33
CA GLY A 42 -0.35 -6.74 -6.51
C GLY A 42 -0.10 -6.34 -5.05
N ILE A 43 -0.74 -5.28 -4.57
CA ILE A 43 -0.63 -4.75 -3.21
C ILE A 43 -1.95 -5.02 -2.49
N PHE A 44 -1.90 -5.31 -1.19
CA PHE A 44 -3.10 -5.44 -0.37
C PHE A 44 -2.93 -4.65 0.93
N PRO A 45 -3.99 -4.01 1.45
CA PRO A 45 -3.95 -3.41 2.77
C PRO A 45 -3.83 -4.51 3.81
N TRP A 46 -2.84 -4.41 4.70
CA TRP A 46 -2.71 -5.29 5.85
C TRP A 46 -3.43 -4.63 7.03
N PRO A 47 -4.55 -5.19 7.52
CA PRO A 47 -5.15 -4.72 8.77
C PRO A 47 -4.16 -4.98 9.90
N THR A 48 -3.71 -3.93 10.59
CA THR A 48 -3.09 -4.11 11.90
C THR A 48 -4.20 -4.46 12.87
N ASP A 49 -4.09 -5.60 13.53
CA ASP A 49 -4.96 -5.91 14.66
C ASP A 49 -4.81 -4.78 15.70
N GLU A 50 -5.91 -4.16 16.09
CA GLU A 50 -5.94 -3.38 17.34
C GLU A 50 -5.74 -4.32 18.54
#